data_AF-A0A9X4NIY9-F1
#
_entry.id   AF-A0A9X4NIY9-F1
#
_cell.length_a   1.000
_cell.length_b   1.000
_cell.length_c   1.000
_cell.angle_alpha   90.00
_cell.angle_beta   90.00
_cell.angle_gamma   90.00
#
_symmetry.space_group_name_H-M   'P 1'
#
loop_
_entity.id
_entity.type
_entity.pdbx_description
1 polymer ?
#
loop_
_entity_poly.entity_id
_entity_poly.type
_entity_poly.pdbx_seq_one_letter_code
_entity_poly.pdbx_strand_id
1 'polypeptide(L)'
;MNFIDVNQQISNFLNHFPHLSDEEKLTFLHFNQFHQHRPIDEILEIYVQNPDARVLKTVGEWQHFSNESFSDFHSKEGVKIWDNNGNLKEVLYDASQVILNTEISIPSSINEEPLLFIELASQVDKKISEVQNISKEQKSLANHLALYNLFDYLGFFLDNETEYEHFILITIKSIKKIPSGERLLKVLSLANSCSSSLTYSTYPR
;
A
#
# COMPACT_ATOMS: atom_id res chain seq x y z
N MET A 1 9.95 -17.06 3.76
CA MET A 1 9.54 -17.19 5.19
C MET A 1 8.38 -18.19 5.32
N ASN A 2 8.14 -18.83 6.48
CA ASN A 2 6.95 -19.69 6.68
C ASN A 2 5.79 -18.88 7.32
N PHE A 3 4.57 -19.42 7.33
CA PHE A 3 3.38 -18.73 7.85
C PHE A 3 3.50 -18.26 9.31
N ILE A 4 4.09 -19.07 10.18
CA ILE A 4 4.25 -18.75 11.61
C ILE A 4 5.22 -17.58 11.78
N ASP A 5 6.35 -17.63 11.08
CA ASP A 5 7.38 -16.59 11.11
C ASP A 5 6.81 -15.26 10.59
N VAL A 6 6.07 -15.29 9.46
CA VAL A 6 5.44 -14.08 8.88
C VAL A 6 4.47 -13.45 9.88
N ASN A 7 3.56 -14.23 10.47
CA ASN A 7 2.61 -13.71 11.45
C ASN A 7 3.28 -13.12 12.69
N GLN A 8 4.38 -13.74 13.14
CA GLN A 8 5.15 -13.22 14.26
C GLN A 8 5.79 -11.87 13.90
N GLN A 9 6.36 -11.73 12.71
CA GLN A 9 6.93 -10.47 12.26
C GLN A 9 5.87 -9.37 12.07
N ILE A 10 4.70 -9.70 11.53
CA ILE A 10 3.57 -8.76 11.41
C ILE A 10 3.14 -8.29 12.80
N SER A 11 2.98 -9.20 13.75
CA SER A 11 2.61 -8.85 15.13
C SER A 11 3.65 -7.93 15.78
N ASN A 12 4.94 -8.25 15.61
CA ASN A 12 6.04 -7.42 16.09
C ASN A 12 6.01 -6.02 15.46
N PHE A 13 5.82 -5.94 14.14
CA PHE A 13 5.71 -4.68 13.41
C PHE A 13 4.54 -3.84 13.92
N LEU A 14 3.32 -4.39 13.98
CA LEU A 14 2.13 -3.65 14.41
C LEU A 14 2.21 -3.15 15.87
N ASN A 15 2.90 -3.90 16.73
CA ASN A 15 3.13 -3.52 18.12
C ASN A 15 4.23 -2.48 18.27
N HIS A 16 5.27 -2.54 17.43
CA HIS A 16 6.38 -1.60 17.44
C HIS A 16 6.10 -0.31 16.64
N PHE A 17 5.14 -0.34 15.73
CA PHE A 17 4.81 0.77 14.83
C PHE A 17 4.68 2.15 15.51
N PRO A 18 4.03 2.30 16.68
CA PRO A 18 3.97 3.60 17.35
C PRO A 18 5.34 4.19 17.71
N HIS A 19 6.31 3.31 17.98
CA HIS A 19 7.66 3.65 18.43
C HIS A 19 8.67 3.86 17.30
N LEU A 20 8.30 3.52 16.06
CA LEU A 20 9.11 3.82 14.88
C LEU A 20 9.40 5.32 14.77
N SER A 21 10.54 5.66 14.19
CA SER A 21 10.86 7.01 13.76
C SER A 21 9.86 7.51 12.71
N ASP A 22 9.87 8.82 12.46
CA ASP A 22 9.03 9.41 11.42
C ASP A 22 9.43 8.91 10.03
N GLU A 23 10.73 8.71 9.80
CA GLU A 23 11.29 8.16 8.56
C GLU A 23 10.81 6.72 8.34
N GLU A 24 10.92 5.84 9.33
CA GLU A 24 10.47 4.44 9.20
C GLU A 24 8.95 4.33 8.96
N LYS A 25 8.16 5.20 9.60
CA LYS A 25 6.71 5.29 9.33
C LYS A 25 6.47 5.67 7.88
N LEU A 26 7.16 6.69 7.37
CA LEU A 26 7.05 7.11 5.98
C LEU A 26 7.50 6.02 5.00
N THR A 27 8.56 5.28 5.31
CA THR A 27 9.00 4.15 4.48
C THR A 27 7.87 3.13 4.32
N PHE A 28 7.20 2.76 5.42
CA PHE A 28 6.05 1.86 5.34
C PHE A 28 4.87 2.48 4.57
N LEU A 29 4.56 3.76 4.77
CA LEU A 29 3.44 4.39 4.05
C LEU A 29 3.68 4.45 2.54
N HIS A 30 4.90 4.80 2.10
CA HIS A 30 5.28 4.76 0.69
C HIS A 30 5.17 3.33 0.13
N PHE A 31 5.64 2.34 0.89
CA PHE A 31 5.46 0.95 0.50
C PHE A 31 3.97 0.59 0.35
N ASN A 32 3.15 0.92 1.35
CA ASN A 32 1.71 0.69 1.33
C ASN A 32 1.03 1.34 0.12
N GLN A 33 1.46 2.55 -0.26
CA GLN A 33 0.95 3.26 -1.43
C GLN A 33 1.13 2.48 -2.74
N PHE A 34 2.28 1.82 -2.95
CA PHE A 34 2.51 0.98 -4.15
C PHE A 34 1.61 -0.27 -4.15
N HIS A 35 1.32 -0.81 -2.98
CA HIS A 35 0.59 -2.07 -2.82
C HIS A 35 -0.88 -1.91 -2.44
N GLN A 36 -1.40 -0.67 -2.34
CA GLN A 36 -2.73 -0.34 -1.81
C GLN A 36 -3.92 -1.01 -2.53
N HIS A 37 -3.69 -1.62 -3.69
CA HIS A 37 -4.65 -2.42 -4.42
C HIS A 37 -4.90 -3.81 -3.78
N ARG A 38 -4.03 -4.23 -2.85
CA ARG A 38 -4.16 -5.47 -2.08
C ARG A 38 -4.78 -5.20 -0.70
N PRO A 39 -5.41 -6.20 -0.07
CA PRO A 39 -5.80 -6.14 1.34
C PRO A 39 -4.59 -5.83 2.23
N ILE A 40 -4.78 -5.05 3.29
CA ILE A 40 -3.67 -4.62 4.17
C ILE A 40 -2.93 -5.81 4.81
N ASP A 41 -3.61 -6.92 5.09
CA ASP A 41 -2.99 -8.12 5.66
C ASP A 41 -1.94 -8.68 4.68
N GLU A 42 -2.27 -8.76 3.39
CA GLU A 42 -1.31 -9.17 2.35
C GLU A 42 -0.17 -8.18 2.20
N ILE A 43 -0.45 -6.86 2.28
CA ILE A 43 0.60 -5.84 2.20
C ILE A 43 1.59 -6.00 3.36
N LEU A 44 1.12 -6.30 4.57
CA LEU A 44 1.96 -6.56 5.73
C LEU A 44 2.78 -7.84 5.54
N GLU A 45 2.19 -8.90 4.99
CA GLU A 45 2.92 -10.14 4.63
C GLU A 45 4.05 -9.85 3.63
N ILE A 46 3.79 -9.00 2.64
CA ILE A 46 4.82 -8.61 1.68
C ILE A 46 5.89 -7.77 2.37
N TYR A 47 5.51 -6.75 3.15
CA TYR A 47 6.43 -5.80 3.76
C TYR A 47 7.46 -6.49 4.68
N VAL A 48 7.03 -7.45 5.50
CA VAL A 48 7.94 -8.17 6.41
C VAL A 48 8.86 -9.16 5.68
N GLN A 49 8.51 -9.57 4.45
CA GLN A 49 9.32 -10.47 3.64
C GLN A 49 10.26 -9.73 2.68
N ASN A 50 9.81 -8.61 2.12
CA ASN A 50 10.56 -7.80 1.16
C ASN A 50 10.09 -6.33 1.21
N PRO A 51 10.65 -5.50 2.11
CA PRO A 51 10.23 -4.11 2.31
C PRO A 51 10.61 -3.18 1.16
N ASP A 52 11.53 -3.60 0.29
CA ASP A 52 11.97 -2.82 -0.87
C ASP A 52 11.14 -3.10 -2.13
N ALA A 53 10.21 -4.07 -2.06
CA ALA A 53 9.43 -4.49 -3.21
C ALA A 53 8.48 -3.39 -3.70
N ARG A 54 8.50 -3.12 -5.01
CA ARG A 54 7.63 -2.08 -5.63
C ARG A 54 6.66 -2.65 -6.65
N VAL A 55 7.10 -3.62 -7.43
CA VAL A 55 6.29 -4.25 -8.49
C VAL A 55 6.37 -5.76 -8.31
N LEU A 56 5.28 -6.32 -7.80
CA LEU A 56 5.14 -7.73 -7.50
C LEU A 56 4.06 -8.36 -8.35
N LYS A 57 4.40 -9.46 -9.02
CA LYS A 57 3.48 -10.21 -9.86
C LYS A 57 3.70 -11.71 -9.71
N THR A 58 2.66 -12.48 -10.01
CA THR A 58 2.76 -13.93 -10.13
C THR A 58 3.56 -14.32 -11.37
N VAL A 59 4.01 -15.58 -11.46
CA VAL A 59 4.73 -16.07 -12.65
C VAL A 59 3.89 -15.91 -13.92
N GLY A 60 2.59 -16.23 -13.85
CA GLY A 60 1.70 -16.14 -15.01
C GLY A 60 1.58 -14.71 -15.54
N GLU A 61 1.55 -13.72 -14.65
CA GLU A 61 1.57 -12.31 -15.05
C GLU A 61 2.91 -11.88 -15.62
N TRP A 62 4.03 -12.37 -15.05
CA TRP A 62 5.36 -12.03 -15.54
C TRP A 62 5.66 -12.60 -16.93
N GLN A 63 5.03 -13.71 -17.30
CA GLN A 63 5.18 -14.32 -18.62
C GLN A 63 4.69 -13.42 -19.77
N HIS A 64 3.91 -12.37 -19.48
CA HIS A 64 3.57 -11.35 -20.48
C HIS A 64 4.72 -10.37 -20.77
N PHE A 65 5.72 -10.29 -19.90
CA PHE A 65 6.81 -9.30 -19.95
C PHE A 65 8.22 -9.93 -19.88
N SER A 66 8.29 -11.27 -19.83
CA SER A 66 9.53 -12.02 -19.66
C SER A 66 9.47 -13.33 -20.44
N ASN A 67 10.62 -13.77 -20.95
CA ASN A 67 10.80 -15.08 -21.57
C ASN A 67 11.28 -16.15 -20.56
N GLU A 68 11.39 -15.81 -19.28
CA GLU A 68 11.83 -16.73 -18.24
C GLU A 68 10.82 -17.86 -18.02
N SER A 69 11.35 -19.07 -17.85
CA SER A 69 10.55 -20.28 -17.61
C SER A 69 10.03 -20.33 -16.18
N PHE A 70 9.02 -21.17 -15.92
CA PHE A 70 8.57 -21.44 -14.54
C PHE A 70 9.73 -21.90 -13.65
N SER A 71 10.65 -22.73 -14.15
CA SER A 71 11.82 -23.18 -13.39
C SER A 71 12.75 -22.03 -13.00
N ASP A 72 12.92 -21.04 -13.88
CA ASP A 72 13.75 -19.86 -13.58
C ASP A 72 13.13 -19.07 -12.43
N PHE A 73 11.81 -18.89 -12.43
CA PHE A 73 11.10 -18.24 -11.31
C PHE A 73 11.21 -19.01 -10.00
N HIS A 74 11.03 -20.33 -10.02
CA HIS A 74 11.10 -21.14 -8.78
C HIS A 74 12.50 -21.17 -8.16
N SER A 75 13.54 -20.77 -8.90
CA SER A 75 14.90 -20.61 -8.36
C SER A 75 15.11 -19.29 -7.60
N LYS A 76 14.19 -18.32 -7.75
CA LYS A 76 14.26 -16.99 -7.16
C LYS A 76 13.57 -16.93 -5.79
N GLU A 77 13.89 -15.89 -5.02
CA GLU A 77 13.23 -15.64 -3.74
C GLU A 77 11.90 -14.93 -3.97
N GLY A 78 10.82 -15.72 -3.94
CA GLY A 78 9.45 -15.24 -4.02
C GLY A 78 8.87 -14.86 -2.65
N VAL A 79 8.09 -13.79 -2.62
CA VAL A 79 7.25 -13.41 -1.48
C VAL A 79 6.05 -14.33 -1.44
N LYS A 80 5.82 -14.97 -0.29
CA LYS A 80 4.71 -15.93 -0.12
C LYS A 80 3.53 -15.25 0.54
N ILE A 81 2.36 -15.34 -0.07
CA ILE A 81 1.10 -14.92 0.53
C ILE A 81 0.37 -16.16 1.05
N TRP A 82 -0.13 -16.09 2.26
CA TRP A 82 -0.83 -17.18 2.92
C TRP A 82 -2.34 -16.90 2.99
N ASP A 83 -3.14 -17.97 3.06
CA ASP A 83 -4.55 -17.86 3.40
C ASP A 83 -4.76 -17.89 4.94
N ASN A 84 -5.99 -17.62 5.38
CA ASN A 84 -6.34 -17.63 6.80
C ASN A 84 -6.17 -19.01 7.49
N ASN A 85 -6.01 -20.09 6.72
CA ASN A 85 -5.79 -21.43 7.23
C ASN A 85 -4.29 -21.80 7.25
N GLY A 86 -3.40 -20.89 6.82
CA GLY A 86 -1.96 -21.12 6.72
C GLY A 86 -1.52 -21.87 5.47
N ASN A 87 -2.38 -22.03 4.47
CA ASN A 87 -2.00 -22.59 3.17
C ASN A 87 -1.37 -21.50 2.30
N LEU A 88 -0.43 -21.89 1.44
CA LEU A 88 0.15 -20.98 0.46
C LEU A 88 -0.92 -20.59 -0.58
N LYS A 89 -1.30 -19.31 -0.62
CA LYS A 89 -2.27 -18.75 -1.55
C LYS A 89 -1.63 -18.41 -2.89
N GLU A 90 -0.52 -17.67 -2.86
CA GLU A 90 0.24 -17.27 -4.05
C GLU A 90 1.70 -16.99 -3.74
N VAL A 91 2.53 -16.94 -4.78
CA VAL A 91 3.93 -16.51 -4.70
C VAL A 91 4.15 -15.37 -5.69
N LEU A 92 4.68 -14.27 -5.18
CA LEU A 92 4.94 -13.05 -5.93
C LEU A 92 6.44 -12.85 -6.11
N TYR A 93 6.83 -12.42 -7.30
CA TYR A 93 8.22 -12.16 -7.66
C TYR A 93 8.40 -10.69 -7.96
N ASP A 94 9.46 -10.10 -7.42
CA ASP A 94 9.76 -8.68 -7.61
C ASP A 94 10.38 -8.44 -8.99
N ALA A 95 9.99 -7.35 -9.65
CA ALA A 95 10.49 -6.96 -10.96
C ALA A 95 12.03 -6.85 -11.02
N SER A 96 12.69 -6.44 -9.93
CA SER A 96 14.16 -6.37 -9.83
C SER A 96 14.85 -7.73 -10.02
N GLN A 97 14.11 -8.83 -9.84
CA GLN A 97 14.60 -10.19 -10.03
C GLN A 97 14.23 -10.77 -11.41
N VAL A 98 13.50 -10.03 -12.26
CA VAL A 98 12.95 -10.52 -13.53
C VAL A 98 13.72 -9.95 -14.72
N ILE A 99 14.09 -10.82 -15.65
CA ILE A 99 14.68 -10.42 -16.93
C ILE A 99 13.53 -10.07 -17.87
N LEU A 100 13.35 -8.77 -18.10
CA LEU A 100 12.28 -8.24 -18.93
C LEU A 100 12.66 -8.26 -20.41
N ASN A 101 11.71 -8.64 -21.27
CA ASN A 101 11.85 -8.55 -22.73
C ASN A 101 11.20 -7.28 -23.32
N THR A 102 10.45 -6.54 -22.49
CA THR A 102 9.81 -5.27 -22.80
C THR A 102 9.94 -4.32 -21.62
N GLU A 103 10.07 -3.01 -21.86
CA GLU A 103 9.98 -2.03 -20.79
C GLU A 103 8.58 -2.07 -20.14
N ILE A 104 8.55 -2.19 -18.81
CA ILE A 104 7.31 -2.00 -18.06
C ILE A 104 7.16 -0.50 -17.88
N SER A 105 6.18 0.09 -18.57
CA SER A 105 5.74 1.43 -18.21
C SER A 105 5.00 1.34 -16.88
N ILE A 106 5.63 1.81 -15.81
CA ILE A 106 4.91 2.20 -14.60
C ILE A 106 4.32 3.57 -14.93
N PRO A 107 2.99 3.73 -15.01
CA PRO A 107 2.40 5.02 -15.28
C PRO A 107 2.91 6.02 -14.24
N SER A 108 3.56 7.10 -14.68
CA SER A 108 4.04 8.18 -13.80
C SER A 108 2.89 8.94 -13.14
N SER A 109 1.70 8.89 -13.76
CA SER A 109 0.39 9.19 -13.18
C SER A 109 -0.63 8.39 -13.99
N ILE A 110 -1.69 7.90 -13.35
CA ILE A 110 -2.81 7.24 -14.07
C ILE A 110 -3.82 8.26 -14.60
N ASN A 111 -3.64 9.53 -14.22
CA ASN A 111 -4.57 10.60 -14.56
C ASN A 111 -3.95 11.53 -15.63
N GLU A 112 -4.64 11.67 -16.77
CA GLU A 112 -4.30 12.62 -17.84
C GLU A 112 -4.66 14.07 -17.46
N GLU A 113 -5.58 14.25 -16.51
CA GLU A 113 -5.94 15.56 -15.94
C GLU A 113 -5.85 15.51 -14.41
N PRO A 114 -4.99 16.32 -13.76
CA PRO A 114 -4.88 16.33 -12.31
C PRO A 114 -6.20 16.76 -11.67
N LEU A 115 -6.72 15.93 -10.78
CA LEU A 115 -7.84 16.29 -9.92
C LEU A 115 -7.40 17.37 -8.91
N LEU A 116 -8.29 18.30 -8.55
CA LEU A 116 -8.02 19.27 -7.49
C LEU A 116 -8.03 18.58 -6.12
N PHE A 117 -7.06 18.91 -5.26
CA PHE A 117 -6.95 18.33 -3.91
C PHE A 117 -8.26 18.44 -3.11
N ILE A 118 -8.95 19.58 -3.19
CA ILE A 118 -10.21 19.84 -2.47
C ILE A 118 -11.31 18.85 -2.91
N GLU A 119 -11.38 18.56 -4.20
CA GLU A 119 -12.37 17.62 -4.74
C GLU A 119 -12.09 16.20 -4.24
N LEU A 120 -10.83 15.77 -4.31
CA LEU A 120 -10.45 14.45 -3.80
C LEU A 120 -10.69 14.31 -2.30
N ALA A 121 -10.29 15.31 -1.52
CA ALA A 121 -10.52 15.34 -0.08
C ALA A 121 -12.00 15.20 0.26
N SER A 122 -12.88 15.84 -0.51
CA SER A 122 -14.33 15.69 -0.38
C SER A 122 -14.81 14.27 -0.69
N GLN A 123 -14.30 13.65 -1.75
CA GLN A 123 -14.65 12.26 -2.12
C GLN A 123 -14.18 11.24 -1.08
N VAL A 124 -12.95 11.40 -0.58
CA VAL A 124 -12.39 10.56 0.49
C VAL A 124 -13.20 10.71 1.77
N ASP A 125 -13.45 11.95 2.21
CA ASP A 125 -14.21 12.20 3.44
C ASP A 125 -15.61 11.60 3.37
N LYS A 126 -16.31 11.77 2.23
CA LYS A 126 -17.61 11.16 2.01
C LYS A 126 -17.57 9.64 2.21
N LYS A 127 -16.67 8.93 1.51
CA LYS A 127 -16.55 7.46 1.59
C LYS A 127 -16.22 6.98 3.01
N ILE A 128 -15.30 7.65 3.71
CA ILE A 128 -14.89 7.26 5.05
C ILE A 128 -15.95 7.61 6.11
N SER A 129 -16.69 8.70 5.91
CA SER A 129 -17.76 9.12 6.83
C SER A 129 -18.90 8.11 6.91
N GLU A 130 -19.20 7.41 5.82
CA GLU A 130 -20.27 6.41 5.71
C GLU A 130 -20.01 5.14 6.55
N VAL A 131 -18.74 4.85 6.87
CA VAL A 131 -18.35 3.64 7.62
C VAL A 131 -18.79 3.72 9.08
N GLN A 132 -19.53 2.71 9.53
CA GLN A 132 -20.04 2.60 10.90
C GLN A 132 -19.02 1.91 11.83
N ASN A 133 -19.22 2.02 13.15
CA ASN A 133 -18.42 1.33 14.18
C ASN A 133 -16.92 1.66 14.19
N ILE A 134 -16.56 2.89 13.79
CA ILE A 134 -15.19 3.40 13.83
C ILE A 134 -15.20 4.83 14.42
N SER A 135 -14.21 5.16 15.26
CA SER A 135 -14.19 6.43 15.99
C SER A 135 -13.91 7.62 15.06
N LYS A 136 -14.26 8.84 15.49
CA LYS A 136 -13.99 10.07 14.72
C LYS A 136 -12.49 10.25 14.47
N GLU A 137 -11.66 9.94 15.44
CA GLU A 137 -10.20 10.01 15.35
C GLU A 137 -9.66 9.01 14.32
N GLN A 138 -10.20 7.79 14.32
CA GLN A 138 -9.85 6.76 13.34
C GLN A 138 -10.27 7.14 11.91
N LYS A 139 -11.47 7.74 11.73
CA LYS A 139 -11.89 8.28 10.43
C LYS A 139 -10.99 9.40 9.95
N SER A 140 -10.68 10.36 10.82
CA SER A 140 -9.79 11.49 10.48
C SER A 140 -8.42 11.00 10.04
N LEU A 141 -7.89 9.98 10.69
CA LEU A 141 -6.62 9.38 10.29
C LEU A 141 -6.73 8.60 8.99
N ALA A 142 -7.78 7.79 8.82
CA ALA A 142 -8.01 7.06 7.58
C ALA A 142 -8.15 8.02 6.39
N ASN A 143 -8.76 9.19 6.58
CA ASN A 143 -8.82 10.27 5.57
C ASN A 143 -7.41 10.71 5.16
N HIS A 144 -6.54 11.04 6.12
CA HIS A 144 -5.17 11.46 5.82
C HIS A 144 -4.37 10.36 5.11
N LEU A 145 -4.51 9.11 5.54
CA LEU A 145 -3.82 7.97 4.93
C LEU A 145 -4.34 7.66 3.52
N ALA A 146 -5.65 7.75 3.29
CA ALA A 146 -6.23 7.56 1.97
C ALA A 146 -5.77 8.65 1.00
N LEU A 147 -5.77 9.92 1.45
CA LEU A 147 -5.20 11.03 0.68
C LEU A 147 -3.73 10.81 0.37
N TYR A 148 -2.95 10.34 1.36
CA TYR A 148 -1.53 10.06 1.18
C TYR A 148 -1.30 8.98 0.13
N ASN A 149 -2.04 7.87 0.19
CA ASN A 149 -1.96 6.80 -0.80
C ASN A 149 -2.32 7.28 -2.22
N LEU A 150 -3.23 8.24 -2.35
CA LEU A 150 -3.66 8.76 -3.64
C LEU A 150 -2.70 9.82 -4.20
N PHE A 151 -1.92 10.46 -3.32
CA PHE A 151 -1.15 11.66 -3.59
C PHE A 151 -0.25 11.53 -4.84
N ASP A 152 0.70 10.59 -4.83
CA ASP A 152 1.58 10.36 -5.98
C ASP A 152 0.91 9.49 -7.05
N TYR A 153 -0.11 8.69 -6.68
CA TYR A 153 -0.70 7.69 -7.57
C TYR A 153 -1.58 8.30 -8.68
N LEU A 154 -2.39 9.32 -8.36
CA LEU A 154 -3.23 10.00 -9.36
C LEU A 154 -2.66 11.35 -9.82
N GLY A 155 -1.42 11.67 -9.46
CA GLY A 155 -0.74 12.89 -9.91
C GLY A 155 -1.44 14.17 -9.44
N PHE A 156 -1.84 14.26 -8.16
CA PHE A 156 -2.46 15.46 -7.62
C PHE A 156 -1.48 16.63 -7.55
N PHE A 157 -1.97 17.82 -7.84
CA PHE A 157 -1.20 19.05 -7.71
C PHE A 157 -1.46 19.69 -6.35
N LEU A 158 -0.41 19.84 -5.54
CA LEU A 158 -0.31 20.90 -4.56
C LEU A 158 0.41 22.07 -5.22
N ASP A 159 0.08 23.30 -4.86
CA ASP A 159 0.53 24.48 -5.61
C ASP A 159 2.05 24.69 -5.52
N ASN A 160 2.71 24.09 -4.52
CA ASN A 160 4.15 24.17 -4.30
C ASN A 160 4.69 23.04 -3.38
N GLU A 161 6.02 22.93 -3.33
CA GLU A 161 6.76 21.97 -2.48
C GLU A 161 6.47 22.15 -0.98
N THR A 162 6.23 23.37 -0.52
CA THR A 162 5.94 23.67 0.90
C THR A 162 4.60 23.06 1.33
N GLU A 163 3.59 23.06 0.46
CA GLU A 163 2.31 22.40 0.71
C GLU A 163 2.45 20.88 0.78
N TYR A 164 3.30 20.31 -0.07
CA TYR A 164 3.64 18.87 -0.03
C TYR A 164 4.27 18.50 1.31
N GLU A 165 5.34 19.19 1.71
CA GLU A 165 5.98 18.98 3.00
C GLU A 165 5.00 19.14 4.16
N HIS A 166 4.12 20.15 4.09
CA HIS A 166 3.09 20.38 5.09
C HIS A 166 2.10 19.21 5.19
N PHE A 167 1.65 18.68 4.06
CA PHE A 167 0.77 17.52 4.00
C PHE A 167 1.42 16.27 4.61
N ILE A 168 2.67 16.00 4.26
CA ILE A 168 3.47 14.89 4.83
C ILE A 168 3.60 15.05 6.34
N LEU A 169 3.93 16.26 6.83
CA LEU A 169 4.05 16.55 8.26
C LEU A 169 2.73 16.36 9.02
N ILE A 170 1.59 16.75 8.44
CA ILE A 170 0.27 16.50 9.04
C ILE A 170 -0.02 15.01 9.11
N THR A 171 0.30 14.26 8.04
CA THR A 171 0.12 12.81 7.99
C THR A 171 0.92 12.12 9.10
N ILE A 172 2.21 12.44 9.23
CA ILE A 172 3.06 11.93 10.31
C ILE A 172 2.53 12.31 11.70
N LYS A 173 2.15 13.57 11.91
CA LYS A 173 1.58 14.03 13.19
C LYS A 173 0.28 13.30 13.54
N SER A 174 -0.54 12.99 12.54
CA SER A 174 -1.78 12.23 12.72
C SER A 174 -1.47 10.78 13.08
N ILE A 175 -0.46 10.19 12.44
CA ILE A 175 0.02 8.84 12.71
C ILE A 175 0.63 8.69 14.10
N LYS A 176 1.28 9.73 14.65
CA LYS A 176 1.78 9.71 16.04
C LYS A 176 0.68 9.54 17.09
N LYS A 177 -0.57 9.87 16.76
CA LYS A 177 -1.71 9.73 17.66
C LYS A 177 -2.36 8.35 17.59
N ILE A 178 -1.75 7.41 16.86
CA ILE A 178 -2.33 6.09 16.56
C ILE A 178 -2.24 5.10 17.74
N PRO A 179 -3.28 4.25 17.89
CA PRO A 179 -3.21 3.00 18.67
C PRO A 179 -2.47 1.85 17.97
N SER A 180 -1.68 1.05 18.70
CA SER A 180 -1.00 -0.15 18.18
C SER A 180 -1.95 -1.30 17.78
N GLY A 181 -1.38 -2.29 17.08
CA GLY A 181 -2.03 -3.58 16.86
C GLY A 181 -3.26 -3.52 15.96
N GLU A 182 -4.33 -4.22 16.35
CA GLU A 182 -5.55 -4.40 15.55
C GLU A 182 -6.25 -3.06 15.18
N ARG A 183 -6.08 -2.03 16.01
CA ARG A 183 -6.68 -0.72 15.74
C ARG A 183 -5.98 0.02 14.60
N LEU A 184 -4.66 -0.08 14.50
CA LEU A 184 -3.89 0.42 13.35
C LEU A 184 -4.30 -0.30 12.07
N LEU A 185 -4.42 -1.63 12.14
CA LEU A 185 -4.82 -2.46 11.01
C LEU A 185 -6.18 -2.05 10.44
N LYS A 186 -7.18 -1.81 11.29
CA LYS A 186 -8.51 -1.33 10.86
C LYS A 186 -8.46 0.00 10.12
N VAL A 187 -7.64 0.94 10.58
CA VAL A 187 -7.50 2.25 9.94
C VAL A 187 -6.80 2.11 8.59
N LEU A 188 -5.69 1.36 8.52
CA LEU A 188 -4.98 1.11 7.26
C LEU A 188 -5.89 0.39 6.25
N SER A 189 -6.64 -0.62 6.69
CA SER A 189 -7.61 -1.32 5.86
C SER A 189 -8.66 -0.37 5.28
N LEU A 190 -9.19 0.54 6.10
CA LEU A 190 -10.18 1.53 5.65
C LEU A 190 -9.58 2.51 4.64
N ALA A 191 -8.38 3.03 4.94
CA ALA A 191 -7.68 3.94 4.06
C ALA A 191 -7.41 3.31 2.68
N ASN A 192 -6.85 2.10 2.66
CA ASN A 192 -6.56 1.36 1.43
C ASN A 192 -7.83 1.01 0.65
N SER A 193 -8.89 0.58 1.33
CA SER A 193 -10.17 0.30 0.66
C SER A 193 -10.74 1.55 -0.01
N CYS A 194 -10.66 2.70 0.67
CA CYS A 194 -11.10 3.97 0.11
C CYS A 194 -10.25 4.37 -1.11
N SER A 195 -8.92 4.42 -0.94
CA SER A 195 -8.01 4.85 -2.00
C SER A 195 -8.01 3.91 -3.20
N SER A 196 -7.98 2.59 -2.97
CA SER A 196 -8.13 1.59 -4.02
C SER A 196 -9.44 1.75 -4.79
N SER A 197 -10.56 1.97 -4.09
CA SER A 197 -11.86 2.14 -4.76
C SER A 197 -11.89 3.38 -5.66
N LEU A 198 -11.23 4.47 -5.28
CA LEU A 198 -11.15 5.70 -6.07
C LEU A 198 -10.21 5.56 -7.26
N THR A 199 -9.12 4.81 -7.10
CA THR A 199 -8.25 4.40 -8.21
C THR A 199 -9.00 3.57 -9.25
N TYR A 200 -9.75 2.54 -8.83
CA TYR A 200 -10.43 1.64 -9.76
C TYR A 200 -11.75 2.17 -10.32
N SER A 201 -12.50 2.99 -9.57
CA SER A 201 -13.74 3.58 -10.06
C SER A 201 -13.51 4.60 -11.16
N THR A 202 -12.33 5.20 -11.18
CA THR A 202 -11.96 6.25 -12.15
C THR A 202 -11.29 5.64 -13.38
N TYR A 203 -10.62 4.48 -13.26
CA TYR A 203 -9.94 3.79 -14.37
C TYR A 203 -10.06 2.26 -14.26
N PRO A 204 -11.11 1.64 -14.81
CA PRO A 204 -11.15 0.18 -14.96
C PRO A 204 -10.04 -0.27 -15.92
N ARG A 205 -9.23 -1.25 -15.50
CA ARG A 205 -8.19 -1.88 -16.32
C ARG A 205 -8.79 -2.66 -17.49
#